data_AF-A0A800JYG9-F1
#
_entry.id   AF-A0A800JYG9-F1
#
_cell.length_a   1.000
_cell.length_b   1.000
_cell.length_c   1.000
_cell.angle_alpha   90.00
_cell.angle_beta   90.00
_cell.angle_gamma   90.00
#
_symmetry.space_group_name_H-M   'P 1'
#
loop_
_entity.id
_entity.type
_entity.pdbx_description
1 polymer ?
#
loop_
_entity_poly.entity_id
_entity_poly.type
_entity_poly.pdbx_seq_one_letter_code
_entity_poly.pdbx_strand_id
1 'polypeptide(L)'
;MDPLLATLILIILALVGARFSFSTANIAQGPRLLFRTGTHFILIGFVLGPSVLNLVTRESLEHLFPFFALGFGWVGFLFGMQFERDTVRAFTAHLHRFAAGQALLAFVFMTAIGLA
;
A
#
# COMPACT_ATOMS: atom_id res chain seq x y z
N MET A 1 3.12 -25.88 -3.16
CA MET A 1 4.02 -25.48 -2.05
C MET A 1 3.15 -25.29 -0.82
N ASP A 2 3.59 -25.67 0.38
CA ASP A 2 2.77 -25.45 1.58
C ASP A 2 2.41 -23.95 1.70
N PRO A 3 1.13 -23.58 1.85
CA PRO A 3 0.69 -22.18 1.96
C PRO A 3 1.41 -21.41 3.07
N LEU A 4 1.77 -22.11 4.15
CA LEU A 4 2.57 -21.58 5.26
C LEU A 4 3.98 -21.18 4.82
N LEU A 5 4.61 -21.96 3.95
CA LEU A 5 5.96 -21.71 3.46
C LEU A 5 5.97 -20.52 2.49
N ALA A 6 4.96 -20.42 1.62
CA ALA A 6 4.75 -19.25 0.76
C ALA A 6 4.53 -17.99 1.61
N THR A 7 3.68 -18.08 2.63
CA THR A 7 3.41 -16.99 3.58
C THR A 7 4.67 -16.54 4.32
N LEU A 8 5.46 -17.49 4.81
CA LEU A 8 6.72 -17.21 5.51
C LEU A 8 7.74 -16.53 4.59
N ILE A 9 7.86 -17.01 3.34
CA ILE A 9 8.71 -16.36 2.32
C ILE A 9 8.24 -14.92 2.09
N LEU A 10 6.94 -14.69 1.96
CA LEU A 10 6.40 -13.33 1.76
C LEU A 10 6.65 -12.42 2.94
N ILE A 11 6.51 -12.91 4.17
CA ILE A 11 6.82 -12.14 5.39
C ILE A 11 8.33 -11.80 5.42
N ILE A 12 9.20 -12.77 5.15
CA ILE A 12 10.65 -12.54 5.09
C ILE A 12 10.98 -11.52 4.01
N LEU A 13 10.40 -11.64 2.81
CA LEU A 13 10.65 -10.74 1.69
C LEU A 13 10.14 -9.33 2.00
N ALA A 14 9.00 -9.19 2.68
CA ALA A 14 8.46 -7.93 3.15
C ALA A 14 9.34 -7.29 4.24
N LEU A 15 9.82 -8.07 5.22
CA LEU A 15 10.72 -7.60 6.28
C LEU A 15 12.08 -7.19 5.72
N VAL A 16 12.63 -7.98 4.80
CA VAL A 16 13.83 -7.64 4.04
C VAL A 16 13.58 -6.35 3.25
N GLY A 17 12.50 -6.27 2.47
CA GLY A 17 12.12 -5.06 1.72
C GLY A 17 11.93 -3.82 2.60
N ALA A 18 11.37 -3.97 3.80
CA ALA A 18 11.18 -2.88 4.76
C ALA A 18 12.48 -2.44 5.43
N ARG A 19 13.38 -3.37 5.75
CA ARG A 19 14.69 -3.07 6.36
C ARG A 19 15.69 -2.53 5.35
N PHE A 20 15.66 -3.08 4.13
CA PHE A 20 16.42 -2.61 2.99
C PHE A 20 15.72 -1.47 2.27
N SER A 21 14.57 -0.98 2.79
CA SER A 21 13.74 0.09 2.21
C SER A 21 14.66 1.14 1.62
N PHE A 22 14.75 1.04 0.29
CA PHE A 22 15.89 1.43 -0.50
C PHE A 22 16.27 2.86 -0.17
N SER A 23 17.37 3.04 0.57
CA SER A 23 17.87 4.37 0.90
C SER A 23 18.02 5.15 -0.40
N THR A 24 17.12 6.11 -0.61
CA THR A 24 17.13 6.99 -1.78
C THR A 24 18.24 8.04 -1.70
N ALA A 25 19.06 7.99 -0.64
CA ALA A 25 20.17 8.91 -0.42
C ALA A 25 21.16 8.92 -1.58
N ASN A 26 21.40 7.77 -2.22
CA ASN A 26 22.37 7.61 -3.30
C ASN A 26 21.76 7.26 -4.67
N ILE A 27 20.45 7.44 -4.85
CA ILE A 27 19.77 7.12 -6.11
C ILE A 27 19.73 8.36 -7.00
N ALA A 28 20.13 8.20 -8.28
CA ALA A 28 20.11 9.27 -9.28
C ALA A 28 18.72 9.95 -9.36
N GLN A 29 18.68 11.24 -9.69
CA GLN A 29 17.47 12.06 -9.57
C GLN A 29 16.25 11.54 -10.35
N GLY A 30 16.47 10.89 -11.51
CA GLY A 30 15.41 10.32 -12.33
C GLY A 30 14.61 9.21 -11.62
N PRO A 31 15.21 8.04 -11.33
CA PRO A 31 14.50 6.93 -10.70
C PRO A 31 14.10 7.20 -9.24
N ARG A 32 14.69 8.21 -8.59
CA ARG A 32 14.40 8.56 -7.19
C ARG A 32 12.91 8.76 -6.92
N LEU A 33 12.14 9.30 -7.88
CA LEU A 33 10.71 9.48 -7.72
C LEU A 33 9.96 8.13 -7.60
N LEU A 34 10.29 7.18 -8.47
CA LEU A 34 9.66 5.84 -8.53
C LEU A 34 9.93 4.99 -7.28
N PHE A 35 11.13 5.13 -6.71
CA PHE A 35 11.46 4.46 -5.44
C PHE A 35 10.76 5.10 -4.25
N ARG A 36 10.55 6.43 -4.27
CA ARG A 36 9.92 7.17 -3.17
C ARG A 36 8.39 6.98 -3.12
N THR A 37 7.74 6.75 -4.26
CA THR A 37 6.30 6.50 -4.36
C THR A 37 5.90 5.05 -4.06
N GLY A 38 6.87 4.15 -3.88
CA GLY A 38 6.58 2.72 -3.67
C GLY A 38 6.20 1.96 -4.94
N THR A 39 6.36 2.55 -6.13
CA THR A 39 5.96 1.92 -7.42
C THR A 39 6.69 0.59 -7.67
N HIS A 40 7.93 0.47 -7.20
CA HIS A 40 8.71 -0.78 -7.26
C HIS A 40 8.03 -1.96 -6.54
N PHE A 41 7.19 -1.73 -5.51
CA PHE A 41 6.42 -2.81 -4.88
C PHE A 41 5.36 -3.41 -5.81
N ILE A 42 4.87 -2.66 -6.80
CA ILE A 42 3.96 -3.19 -7.83
C ILE A 42 4.70 -4.19 -8.72
N LEU A 43 5.92 -3.85 -9.13
CA LEU A 43 6.77 -4.75 -9.93
C LEU A 43 7.12 -6.02 -9.15
N ILE A 44 7.48 -5.87 -7.87
CA ILE A 44 7.75 -7.01 -6.99
C ILE A 44 6.50 -7.88 -6.84
N GLY A 45 5.33 -7.29 -6.60
CA GLY A 45 4.06 -8.01 -6.52
C GLY A 45 3.72 -8.75 -7.81
N PHE A 46 3.96 -8.14 -8.97
CA PHE A 46 3.76 -8.79 -10.27
C PHE A 46 4.68 -10.01 -10.46
N VAL A 47 5.96 -9.88 -10.13
CA VAL A 47 6.94 -10.97 -10.21
C VAL A 47 6.59 -12.09 -9.22
N LEU A 48 6.15 -11.77 -8.01
CA LEU A 48 5.76 -12.78 -7.02
C LEU A 48 4.39 -13.41 -7.30
N GLY A 49 3.55 -12.74 -8.10
CA GLY A 49 2.20 -13.15 -8.43
C GLY A 49 2.13 -14.41 -9.32
N PRO A 50 0.90 -14.87 -9.60
CA PRO A 50 0.64 -16.12 -10.32
C PRO A 50 1.20 -16.13 -11.75
N SER A 51 1.39 -14.97 -12.37
CA SER A 51 1.87 -14.85 -13.75
C SER A 51 3.36 -15.14 -13.94
N VAL A 52 4.18 -15.05 -12.88
CA VAL A 52 5.64 -15.19 -13.00
C VAL A 52 6.18 -16.27 -12.05
N LEU A 53 6.19 -16.03 -10.74
CA LEU A 53 6.73 -16.99 -9.76
C LEU A 53 5.66 -17.83 -9.06
N ASN A 54 4.39 -17.42 -9.11
CA ASN A 54 3.25 -18.10 -8.47
C ASN A 54 3.45 -18.37 -6.95
N LEU A 55 4.10 -17.41 -6.27
CA LEU A 55 4.33 -17.45 -4.83
C LEU A 55 3.20 -16.76 -4.05
N VAL A 56 2.62 -15.69 -4.62
CA VAL A 56 1.44 -15.01 -4.07
C VAL A 56 0.21 -15.52 -4.80
N THR A 57 -0.44 -16.55 -4.25
CA THR A 57 -1.71 -17.05 -4.76
C THR A 57 -2.88 -16.39 -4.05
N ARG A 58 -4.09 -16.54 -4.61
CA ARG A 58 -5.33 -16.08 -3.96
C ARG A 58 -5.49 -16.69 -2.56
N GLU A 59 -5.23 -17.98 -2.42
CA GLU A 59 -5.28 -18.71 -1.15
C GLU A 59 -4.27 -18.15 -0.14
N SER A 60 -3.03 -17.87 -0.56
CA SER A 60 -2.04 -17.24 0.31
C SER A 60 -2.49 -15.85 0.79
N LEU A 61 -3.14 -15.06 -0.08
CA LEU A 61 -3.68 -13.75 0.29
C LEU A 61 -4.84 -13.86 1.29
N GLU A 62 -5.72 -14.85 1.13
CA GLU A 62 -6.82 -15.11 2.08
C GLU A 62 -6.28 -15.50 3.47
N HIS A 63 -5.25 -16.34 3.54
CA HIS A 63 -4.59 -16.69 4.81
C HIS A 63 -3.81 -15.53 5.44
N LEU A 64 -3.23 -14.65 4.61
CA LEU A 64 -2.52 -13.44 5.06
C LEU A 64 -3.48 -12.31 5.45
N PHE A 65 -4.77 -12.39 5.12
CA PHE A 65 -5.74 -11.33 5.38
C PHE A 65 -5.74 -10.79 6.81
N PRO A 66 -5.67 -11.61 7.88
CA PRO A 66 -5.61 -11.09 9.25
C PRO A 66 -4.41 -10.16 9.50
N PHE A 67 -3.26 -10.44 8.88
CA PHE A 67 -2.07 -9.59 8.97
C PHE A 67 -2.25 -8.30 8.18
N PHE A 68 -2.85 -8.35 7.00
CA PHE A 68 -3.18 -7.16 6.24
C PHE A 68 -4.19 -6.28 6.97
N ALA A 69 -5.25 -6.87 7.52
CA ALA A 69 -6.25 -6.17 8.32
C ALA A 69 -5.61 -5.48 9.54
N LEU A 70 -4.73 -6.18 10.26
CA LEU A 70 -3.99 -5.60 11.38
C LEU A 70 -3.05 -4.47 10.92
N GLY A 71 -2.30 -4.68 9.84
CA GLY A 71 -1.37 -3.69 9.29
C GLY A 71 -2.07 -2.42 8.82
N PHE A 72 -3.13 -2.55 8.01
CA PHE A 72 -3.93 -1.42 7.56
C PHE A 72 -4.67 -0.73 8.70
N GLY A 73 -5.21 -1.50 9.65
CA GLY A 73 -5.83 -0.96 10.86
C GLY A 73 -4.83 -0.16 11.71
N TRP A 74 -3.62 -0.66 11.88
CA TRP A 74 -2.55 0.02 12.59
C TRP A 74 -2.12 1.32 11.89
N VAL A 75 -1.96 1.30 10.57
CA VAL A 75 -1.67 2.50 9.77
C VAL A 75 -2.78 3.54 9.95
N GLY A 76 -4.05 3.14 9.80
CA GLY A 76 -5.19 4.02 10.02
C GLY A 76 -5.25 4.59 11.44
N PHE A 77 -4.95 3.77 12.44
CA PHE A 77 -4.87 4.19 13.85
C PHE A 77 -3.76 5.22 14.07
N LEU A 78 -2.56 5.00 13.53
CA LEU A 78 -1.44 5.95 13.61
C LEU A 78 -1.79 7.31 12.98
N PHE A 79 -2.42 7.31 11.80
CA PHE A 79 -2.87 8.56 11.17
C PHE A 79 -4.00 9.22 11.95
N GLY A 80 -4.92 8.43 12.52
CA GLY A 80 -6.00 8.92 13.37
C GLY A 80 -5.50 9.57 14.66
N MET A 81 -4.47 9.01 15.31
CA MET A 81 -3.84 9.63 16.49
C MET A 81 -3.10 10.93 16.16
N GLN A 82 -2.49 11.00 14.97
CA GLN A 82 -1.80 12.20 14.48
C GLN A 82 -2.77 13.26 13.89
N PHE A 83 -4.07 12.98 13.90
CA PHE A 83 -5.07 13.87 13.33
C PHE A 83 -5.35 15.06 14.25
N GLU A 84 -4.91 16.24 13.82
CA GLU A 84 -5.13 17.49 14.54
C GLU A 84 -6.28 18.28 13.91
N ARG A 85 -7.41 18.34 14.63
CA ARG A 85 -8.64 19.01 14.15
C ARG A 85 -8.44 20.48 13.85
N ASP A 86 -7.61 21.15 14.64
CA ASP A 86 -7.36 22.59 14.50
C ASP A 86 -6.55 22.89 13.24
N THR A 87 -5.55 22.05 12.93
CA THR A 87 -4.80 22.11 11.68
C THR A 87 -5.70 21.93 10.46
N VAL A 88 -6.67 21.01 10.53
CA VAL A 88 -7.64 20.82 9.42
C VAL A 88 -8.57 22.03 9.30
N ARG A 89 -9.11 22.55 10.41
CA ARG A 89 -10.01 23.71 10.39
C ARG A 89 -9.36 25.01 9.92
N ALA A 90 -8.04 25.11 9.96
CA ALA A 90 -7.31 26.27 9.45
C ALA A 90 -7.44 26.44 7.92
N PHE A 91 -7.82 25.39 7.19
CA PHE A 91 -8.01 25.45 5.74
C PHE A 91 -9.40 26.00 5.36
N THR A 92 -9.48 26.64 4.19
CA THR A 92 -10.73 27.21 3.68
C THR A 92 -11.75 26.11 3.35
N ALA A 93 -13.05 26.36 3.60
CA ALA A 93 -14.14 25.42 3.32
C ALA A 93 -14.20 24.90 1.86
N HIS A 94 -13.69 25.64 0.89
CA HIS A 94 -13.57 25.16 -0.49
C HIS A 94 -12.59 23.98 -0.62
N LEU A 95 -11.45 24.02 0.09
CA LEU A 95 -10.46 22.93 0.07
C LEU A 95 -11.02 21.65 0.67
N HIS A 96 -11.83 21.74 1.74
CA HIS A 96 -12.52 20.59 2.30
C HIS A 96 -13.48 19.93 1.30
N ARG A 97 -14.30 20.75 0.62
CA ARG A 97 -15.24 20.24 -0.40
C ARG A 97 -14.52 19.66 -1.60
N PHE A 98 -13.42 20.29 -2.03
CA PHE A 98 -12.59 19.79 -3.12
C PHE A 98 -11.95 18.44 -2.76
N ALA A 99 -11.34 18.33 -1.58
CA ALA A 99 -10.73 17.08 -1.11
C ALA A 99 -11.79 15.96 -0.96
N ALA A 100 -12.95 16.26 -0.36
CA ALA A 100 -14.05 15.32 -0.24
C ALA A 100 -14.59 14.89 -1.61
N GLY A 101 -14.75 15.83 -2.54
CA GLY A 101 -15.19 15.54 -3.91
C GLY A 101 -14.18 14.68 -4.68
N GLN A 102 -12.88 14.96 -4.54
CA GLN A 102 -11.82 14.15 -5.13
C GLN A 102 -11.80 12.73 -4.56
N ALA A 103 -11.93 12.58 -3.23
CA ALA A 103 -11.98 11.28 -2.59
C ALA A 103 -13.22 10.47 -3.03
N LEU A 104 -14.38 11.12 -3.13
CA LEU A 104 -15.62 10.52 -3.61
C LEU A 104 -15.49 10.07 -5.08
N LEU A 105 -14.93 10.90 -5.95
CA LEU A 105 -14.70 10.54 -7.35
C LEU A 105 -13.76 9.35 -7.48
N ALA A 106 -12.64 9.35 -6.73
CA ALA A 106 -11.71 8.23 -6.73
C ALA A 106 -12.37 6.93 -6.26
N PHE A 107 -13.19 7.01 -5.21
CA PHE A 107 -13.96 5.88 -4.71
C PHE A 107 -14.93 5.35 -5.77
N VAL A 108 -15.78 6.21 -6.33
CA VAL A 108 -16.76 5.83 -7.37
C VAL A 108 -16.06 5.23 -8.58
N PHE A 109 -14.97 5.83 -9.05
CA PHE A 109 -14.21 5.35 -10.19
C PHE A 109 -13.62 3.96 -9.96
N MET A 110 -12.99 3.75 -8.80
CA MET A 110 -12.43 2.44 -8.44
C MET A 110 -13.50 1.38 -8.26
N THR A 111 -14.63 1.72 -7.64
CA THR A 111 -15.76 0.80 -7.48
C THR A 111 -16.39 0.45 -8.83
N ALA A 112 -16.58 1.43 -9.72
CA ALA A 112 -17.15 1.21 -11.04
C ALA A 112 -16.25 0.34 -11.93
N ILE A 113 -14.94 0.54 -11.90
CA ILE A 113 -13.98 -0.30 -12.65
C ILE A 113 -13.84 -1.67 -12.02
N GLY A 114 -13.80 -1.77 -10.69
CA GLY A 114 -13.63 -3.05 -9.99
C GLY A 114 -14.86 -3.97 -10.03
N LEU A 115 -16.03 -3.43 -10.34
CA LEU A 115 -17.28 -4.18 -10.57
C LEU A 115 -17.51 -4.56 -12.04
N ALA A 116 -16.73 -4.00 -12.97
CA ALA A 116 -16.80 -4.28 -14.41
C ALA A 116 -15.90 -5.45 -14.82
#